data_AF-A0A9W9ZGV2-F1
#
_entry.id   AF-A0A9W9ZGV2-F1
#
_cell.length_a   1.000
_cell.length_b   1.000
_cell.length_c   1.000
_cell.angle_alpha   90.00
_cell.angle_beta   90.00
_cell.angle_gamma   90.00
#
_symmetry.space_group_name_H-M   'P 1'
#
loop_
_entity.id
_entity.type
_entity.pdbx_description
1 polymer ?
#
loop_
_entity_poly.entity_id
_entity_poly.type
_entity_poly.pdbx_seq_one_letter_code
_entity_poly.pdbx_strand_id
1 'polypeptide(L)'
;MAVHRCKAILRPFESTLEKRQLVLCFAVIWLLSFLVALPLIVVARVGPSGACHEDWTTDDHKRAYTAVLAGLQYFVPLIIIAGAYVRIGGELFFSKRRSSFTSPPRTAEEARKQENKKIAKILATIVVSFAVCMLPTHVAWMLVDFGGKSGQETALVIFKFSDMLAVFHSCLNPVIYGTVTRQFRQDYLGYLYFLLCCNKTNLLPKTCQKGCCVQIIDHNRLRAGYNTCERSENTAKYLLEMKSLGPQSTQLISQMV
;
A
#
# COMPACT_ATOMS: atom_id res chain seq x y z
N MET A 1 -5.28 10.20 2.83
CA MET A 1 -4.49 9.83 1.62
C MET A 1 -5.25 10.05 0.31
N ALA A 2 -6.45 9.50 0.12
CA ALA A 2 -7.24 9.66 -1.11
C ALA A 2 -7.47 11.13 -1.51
N VAL A 3 -7.89 11.99 -0.57
CA VAL A 3 -8.11 13.44 -0.81
C VAL A 3 -6.83 14.15 -1.27
N HIS A 4 -5.69 13.86 -0.63
CA HIS A 4 -4.40 14.43 -1.03
C HIS A 4 -4.03 14.05 -2.47
N ARG A 5 -4.24 12.78 -2.85
CA ARG A 5 -3.99 12.32 -4.22
C ARG A 5 -4.98 12.90 -5.23
N CYS A 6 -6.25 13.02 -4.86
CA CYS A 6 -7.27 13.66 -5.69
C CYS A 6 -6.89 15.12 -5.99
N LYS A 7 -6.48 15.89 -4.97
CA LYS A 7 -5.95 17.25 -5.14
C LYS A 7 -4.72 17.28 -6.03
N ALA A 8 -3.74 16.40 -5.80
CA ALA A 8 -2.52 16.35 -6.60
C ALA A 8 -2.74 15.96 -8.08
N ILE A 9 -3.82 15.24 -8.40
CA ILE A 9 -4.19 14.84 -9.77
C ILE A 9 -5.02 15.93 -10.47
N LEU A 10 -6.04 16.47 -9.77
CA LEU A 10 -6.99 17.42 -10.33
C LEU A 10 -6.47 18.87 -10.34
N ARG A 11 -5.57 19.23 -9.42
CA ARG A 11 -5.02 20.58 -9.26
C ARG A 11 -3.50 20.54 -9.11
N PRO A 12 -2.74 20.32 -10.20
CA PRO A 12 -1.28 20.16 -10.14
C PRO A 12 -0.50 21.42 -9.73
N PHE A 13 -1.15 22.60 -9.80
CA PHE A 13 -0.59 23.93 -9.47
C PHE A 13 -1.02 24.46 -8.09
N GLU A 14 -1.90 23.77 -7.36
CA GLU A 14 -2.20 24.15 -5.98
C GLU A 14 -1.18 23.54 -5.01
N SER A 15 -0.86 24.29 -3.95
CA SER A 15 0.17 23.95 -2.97
C SER A 15 -0.03 22.56 -2.37
N THR A 16 1.02 21.74 -2.40
CA THR A 16 1.15 20.55 -1.57
C THR A 16 0.91 20.92 -0.10
N LEU A 17 0.18 20.07 0.63
CA LEU A 17 -0.04 20.26 2.07
C LEU A 17 1.30 20.45 2.78
N GLU A 18 1.41 21.49 3.58
CA GLU A 18 2.61 21.71 4.38
C GLU A 18 2.77 20.59 5.41
N LYS A 19 4.02 20.31 5.82
CA LYS A 19 4.32 19.30 6.86
C LYS A 19 3.51 19.56 8.13
N ARG A 20 3.35 20.83 8.54
CA ARG A 20 2.53 21.23 9.70
C ARG A 20 1.07 20.82 9.56
N GLN A 21 0.49 21.00 8.38
CA GLN A 21 -0.91 20.61 8.10
C GLN A 21 -1.07 19.08 8.12
N LEU A 22 -0.10 18.33 7.59
CA LEU A 22 -0.10 16.86 7.66
C LEU A 22 -0.03 16.34 9.10
N VAL A 23 0.87 16.89 9.92
CA VAL A 23 0.98 16.53 11.34
C VAL A 23 -0.30 16.84 12.09
N LEU A 24 -0.88 18.03 11.88
CA LEU A 24 -2.16 18.40 12.49
C LEU A 24 -3.29 17.46 12.06
N CYS A 25 -3.37 17.09 10.77
CA CYS A 25 -4.34 16.10 10.30
C CYS A 25 -4.17 14.75 10.99
N PHE A 26 -2.94 14.25 11.13
CA PHE A 26 -2.72 12.98 11.85
C PHE A 26 -3.13 13.09 13.32
N ALA A 27 -2.76 14.18 14.01
CA ALA A 27 -3.16 14.40 15.40
C ALA A 27 -4.70 14.41 15.55
N VAL A 28 -5.41 15.10 14.67
CA VAL A 28 -6.89 15.12 14.67
C VAL A 28 -7.48 13.73 14.42
N ILE A 29 -6.93 12.98 13.46
CA ILE A 29 -7.39 11.60 13.18
C ILE A 29 -7.22 10.72 14.43
N TRP A 30 -6.06 10.77 15.08
CA TRP A 30 -5.81 10.00 16.30
C TRP A 30 -6.75 10.39 17.43
N LEU A 31 -6.92 11.69 17.69
CA LEU A 31 -7.83 12.19 18.72
C LEU A 31 -9.28 11.75 18.46
N LEU A 32 -9.77 11.87 17.23
CA LEU A 32 -11.11 11.42 16.86
C LEU A 32 -11.25 9.90 17.00
N SER A 33 -10.24 9.11 16.63
CA SER A 33 -10.26 7.65 16.82
C SER A 33 -10.37 7.27 18.29
N PHE A 34 -9.62 7.93 19.18
CA PHE A 34 -9.72 7.71 20.63
C PHE A 34 -11.10 8.11 21.16
N LEU A 35 -11.62 9.26 20.73
CA LEU A 35 -12.92 9.73 21.14
C LEU A 35 -14.04 8.76 20.74
N VAL A 36 -13.97 8.22 19.53
CA VAL A 36 -14.94 7.23 19.04
C VAL A 36 -14.80 5.90 19.77
N ALA A 37 -13.60 5.47 20.15
CA ALA A 37 -13.37 4.22 20.88
C ALA A 37 -13.70 4.31 22.39
N LEU A 38 -13.73 5.53 22.96
CA LEU A 38 -13.89 5.75 24.39
C LEU A 38 -15.18 5.16 24.98
N PRO A 39 -16.37 5.30 24.36
CA PRO A 39 -17.60 4.69 24.88
C PRO A 39 -17.46 3.17 25.02
N LEU A 40 -16.88 2.48 24.03
CA LEU A 40 -16.67 1.03 24.07
C LEU A 40 -15.76 0.62 25.23
N ILE A 41 -14.70 1.38 25.51
CA ILE A 41 -13.80 1.13 26.66
C ILE A 41 -14.56 1.23 27.98
N VAL A 42 -15.48 2.18 28.10
CA VAL A 42 -16.27 2.41 29.33
C VAL A 42 -17.35 1.35 29.54
N VAL A 43 -18.01 0.90 28.46
CA VAL A 43 -19.10 -0.08 28.55
C VAL A 43 -18.64 -1.53 28.52
N ALA A 44 -17.38 -1.80 28.15
CA ALA A 44 -16.84 -3.16 28.12
C ALA A 44 -16.70 -3.74 29.53
N ARG A 45 -17.35 -4.88 29.77
CA ARG A 45 -17.31 -5.63 31.03
C ARG A 45 -16.92 -7.08 30.80
N VAL A 46 -16.19 -7.67 31.74
CA VAL A 46 -15.86 -9.09 31.74
C VAL A 46 -16.92 -9.84 32.53
N GLY A 47 -17.62 -10.76 31.86
CA GLY A 47 -18.63 -11.60 32.49
C GLY A 47 -18.02 -12.74 33.32
N PRO A 48 -18.85 -13.49 34.07
CA PRO A 48 -18.39 -14.59 34.93
C PRO A 48 -17.69 -15.73 34.16
N SER A 49 -18.02 -15.90 32.88
CA SER A 49 -17.40 -16.87 31.98
C SER A 49 -16.01 -16.43 31.46
N GLY A 50 -15.54 -15.25 31.84
CA GLY A 50 -14.32 -14.64 31.30
C GLY A 50 -14.51 -13.98 29.93
N ALA A 51 -15.72 -14.02 29.36
CA ALA A 51 -16.03 -13.36 28.09
C ALA A 51 -16.26 -11.85 28.26
N CYS A 52 -15.70 -11.04 27.36
CA CYS A 52 -15.96 -9.60 27.30
C CYS A 52 -17.29 -9.33 26.57
N HIS A 53 -18.15 -8.51 27.15
CA HIS A 53 -19.40 -8.07 26.55
C HIS A 53 -19.64 -6.59 26.82
N GLU A 54 -20.50 -5.99 26.01
CA GLU A 54 -20.86 -4.59 26.13
C GLU A 54 -22.07 -4.45 27.05
N ASP A 55 -21.91 -3.71 28.15
CA ASP A 55 -22.96 -3.44 29.14
C ASP A 55 -23.51 -2.03 28.95
N TRP A 56 -24.43 -1.89 27.98
CA TRP A 56 -25.10 -0.63 27.66
C TRP A 56 -26.32 -0.42 28.56
N THR A 57 -26.57 0.82 28.99
CA THR A 57 -27.73 1.17 29.84
C THR A 57 -29.07 0.95 29.13
N THR A 58 -29.10 1.07 27.81
CA THR A 58 -30.29 0.85 26.97
C THR A 58 -29.88 0.29 25.60
N ASP A 59 -30.74 -0.56 25.03
CA ASP A 59 -30.54 -1.13 23.69
C ASP A 59 -30.43 -0.07 22.60
N ASP A 60 -31.11 1.08 22.77
CA ASP A 60 -31.07 2.18 21.81
C ASP A 60 -29.68 2.83 21.75
N HIS A 61 -28.98 2.96 22.89
CA HIS A 61 -27.60 3.45 22.90
C HIS A 61 -26.64 2.49 22.20
N LYS A 62 -26.81 1.18 22.41
CA LYS A 62 -26.04 0.15 21.71
C LYS A 62 -26.24 0.24 20.20
N ARG A 63 -27.49 0.23 19.74
CA ARG A 63 -27.87 0.34 18.32
C ARG A 63 -27.35 1.62 17.68
N ALA A 64 -27.54 2.77 18.35
CA ALA A 64 -27.06 4.05 17.85
C ALA A 64 -25.54 4.05 17.71
N TYR A 65 -24.82 3.52 18.70
CA TYR A 65 -23.38 3.42 18.67
C TYR A 65 -22.87 2.51 17.55
N THR A 66 -23.44 1.32 17.39
CA THR A 66 -23.11 0.39 16.30
C THR A 66 -23.36 1.02 14.92
N ALA A 67 -24.48 1.72 14.75
CA ALA A 67 -24.78 2.44 13.50
C ALA A 67 -23.80 3.58 13.22
N VAL A 68 -23.42 4.34 14.25
CA VAL A 68 -22.40 5.40 14.16
C VAL A 68 -21.05 4.83 13.78
N LEU A 69 -20.63 3.72 14.40
CA LEU A 69 -19.39 3.04 14.05
C LEU A 69 -19.40 2.55 12.60
N ALA A 70 -20.46 1.88 12.16
CA ALA A 70 -20.60 1.46 10.77
C ALA A 70 -20.55 2.66 9.80
N GLY A 71 -21.25 3.74 10.13
CA GLY A 71 -21.23 4.99 9.36
C GLY A 71 -19.83 5.57 9.22
N LEU A 72 -19.15 5.81 10.34
CA LEU A 72 -17.87 6.51 10.40
C LEU A 72 -16.69 5.65 9.92
N GLN A 73 -16.68 4.35 10.24
CA GLN A 73 -15.55 3.47 9.96
C GLN A 73 -15.66 2.74 8.62
N TYR A 74 -16.88 2.55 8.10
CA TYR A 74 -17.09 1.83 6.84
C TYR A 74 -17.65 2.73 5.73
N PHE A 75 -18.84 3.30 5.91
CA PHE A 75 -19.53 4.00 4.81
C PHE A 75 -18.89 5.33 4.42
N VAL A 76 -18.57 6.20 5.37
CA VAL A 76 -17.96 7.51 5.10
C VAL A 76 -16.63 7.39 4.35
N PRO A 77 -15.67 6.52 4.77
CA PRO A 77 -14.44 6.28 4.01
C PRO A 77 -14.73 5.81 2.59
N LEU A 78 -15.67 4.87 2.39
CA LEU A 78 -16.01 4.36 1.07
C LEU A 78 -16.59 5.44 0.16
N ILE A 79 -17.51 6.27 0.66
CA ILE A 79 -18.14 7.33 -0.12
C ILE A 79 -17.12 8.39 -0.55
N ILE A 80 -16.27 8.86 0.37
CA ILE A 80 -15.23 9.85 0.07
C ILE A 80 -14.32 9.34 -1.05
N ILE A 81 -13.96 8.07 -0.98
CA ILE A 81 -13.01 7.45 -1.89
C ILE A 81 -13.66 7.17 -3.25
N ALA A 82 -14.87 6.60 -3.27
CA ALA A 82 -15.66 6.41 -4.48
C ALA A 82 -15.86 7.73 -5.22
N GLY A 83 -16.26 8.79 -4.51
CA GLY A 83 -16.41 10.13 -5.08
C GLY A 83 -15.10 10.68 -5.67
N ALA A 84 -13.97 10.48 -4.99
CA ALA A 84 -12.66 10.87 -5.52
C ALA A 84 -12.31 10.13 -6.83
N TYR A 85 -12.62 8.83 -6.93
CA TYR A 85 -12.35 8.03 -8.13
C TYR A 85 -13.29 8.36 -9.29
N VAL A 86 -14.56 8.59 -9.03
CA VAL A 86 -15.52 9.05 -10.05
C VAL A 86 -15.03 10.35 -10.67
N ARG A 87 -14.53 11.30 -9.86
CA ARG A 87 -13.93 12.55 -10.36
C ARG A 87 -12.67 12.32 -11.20
N ILE A 88 -11.76 11.44 -10.76
CA ILE A 88 -10.54 11.12 -11.51
C ILE A 88 -10.89 10.44 -12.85
N GLY A 89 -11.85 9.51 -12.86
CA GLY A 89 -12.32 8.83 -14.06
C GLY A 89 -13.02 9.78 -15.04
N GLY A 90 -13.83 10.71 -14.51
CA GLY A 90 -14.46 11.77 -15.30
C GLY A 90 -13.42 12.65 -15.99
N GLU A 91 -12.45 13.17 -15.24
CA GLU A 91 -11.39 14.03 -15.81
C GLU A 91 -10.58 13.30 -16.88
N LEU A 92 -10.28 12.02 -16.68
CA LEU A 92 -9.62 11.18 -17.67
C LEU A 92 -10.41 11.05 -18.98
N PHE A 93 -11.72 10.83 -18.86
CA PHE A 93 -12.60 10.66 -20.01
C PHE A 93 -12.76 11.97 -20.79
N PHE A 94 -13.00 13.08 -20.10
CA PHE A 94 -13.14 14.40 -20.72
C PHE A 94 -11.82 14.93 -21.28
N SER A 95 -10.70 14.72 -20.59
CA SER A 95 -9.38 15.15 -21.06
C SER A 95 -8.93 14.37 -22.30
N LYS A 96 -9.29 13.09 -22.44
CA LYS A 96 -9.03 12.30 -23.66
C LYS A 96 -9.80 12.84 -24.87
N ARG A 97 -11.04 13.31 -24.67
CA ARG A 97 -11.84 13.98 -25.74
C ARG A 97 -11.24 15.33 -26.13
N ARG A 98 -10.75 16.13 -25.16
CA ARG A 98 -10.19 17.47 -25.40
C ARG A 98 -8.79 17.43 -26.04
N SER A 99 -7.98 16.43 -25.72
CA SER A 99 -6.63 16.24 -26.27
C SER A 99 -6.61 15.94 -27.79
N SER A 100 -7.75 15.59 -28.39
CA SER A 100 -7.84 15.45 -29.86
C SER A 100 -7.64 16.78 -30.61
N PHE A 101 -7.66 17.93 -29.90
CA PHE A 101 -7.74 19.26 -30.51
C PHE A 101 -6.66 20.26 -30.05
N THR A 102 -5.73 19.91 -29.16
CA THR A 102 -4.75 20.86 -28.58
C THR A 102 -3.33 20.30 -28.44
N SER A 103 -2.38 21.22 -28.56
CA SER A 103 -0.90 21.13 -28.68
C SER A 103 -0.16 20.10 -27.80
N PRO A 104 1.06 19.67 -28.20
CA PRO A 104 1.78 18.60 -27.53
C PRO A 104 2.14 18.97 -26.08
N PRO A 105 1.85 18.08 -25.12
CA PRO A 105 2.07 18.34 -23.70
C PRO A 105 3.54 18.23 -23.27
N ARG A 106 3.90 18.96 -22.21
CA ARG A 106 5.21 18.92 -21.55
C ARG A 106 5.39 17.57 -20.85
N THR A 107 6.30 16.74 -21.36
CA THR A 107 6.55 15.33 -20.95
C THR A 107 6.66 15.10 -19.44
N ALA A 108 7.23 16.03 -18.67
CA ALA A 108 7.41 15.90 -17.23
C ALA A 108 6.08 15.97 -16.43
N GLU A 109 5.13 16.82 -16.84
CA GLU A 109 3.85 16.96 -16.15
C GLU A 109 2.96 15.72 -16.37
N GLU A 110 3.01 15.17 -17.59
CA GLU A 110 2.31 13.94 -17.94
C GLU A 110 2.83 12.73 -17.18
N ALA A 111 4.16 12.60 -17.06
CA ALA A 111 4.78 11.53 -16.28
C ALA A 111 4.29 11.57 -14.82
N ARG A 112 4.26 12.76 -14.19
CA ARG A 112 3.76 12.96 -12.83
C ARG A 112 2.26 12.66 -12.70
N LYS A 113 1.44 13.03 -13.68
CA LYS A 113 0.00 12.67 -13.73
C LYS A 113 -0.19 11.16 -13.86
N GLN A 114 0.58 10.48 -14.70
CA GLN A 114 0.52 9.02 -14.85
C GLN A 114 0.93 8.29 -13.58
N GLU A 115 1.98 8.75 -12.91
CA GLU A 115 2.41 8.19 -11.62
C GLU A 115 1.32 8.35 -10.55
N ASN A 116 0.74 9.54 -10.42
CA ASN A 116 -0.36 9.76 -9.47
C ASN A 116 -1.59 8.90 -9.79
N LYS A 117 -1.91 8.65 -11.07
CA LYS A 117 -2.99 7.72 -11.46
C LYS A 117 -2.69 6.27 -11.03
N LYS A 118 -1.43 5.82 -11.15
CA LYS A 118 -1.02 4.50 -10.66
C LYS A 118 -1.20 4.40 -9.14
N ILE A 119 -0.75 5.41 -8.40
CA ILE A 119 -0.94 5.50 -6.94
C ILE A 119 -2.43 5.50 -6.59
N ALA A 120 -3.24 6.26 -7.32
CA ALA A 120 -4.68 6.27 -7.14
C ALA A 120 -5.26 4.87 -7.40
N LYS A 121 -4.88 4.16 -8.45
CA LYS A 121 -5.32 2.77 -8.70
C LYS A 121 -4.97 1.82 -7.54
N ILE A 122 -3.75 1.92 -6.99
CA ILE A 122 -3.32 1.14 -5.82
C ILE A 122 -4.23 1.41 -4.62
N LEU A 123 -4.46 2.68 -4.31
CA LEU A 123 -5.35 3.09 -3.22
C LEU A 123 -6.79 2.59 -3.43
N ALA A 124 -7.27 2.52 -4.68
CA ALA A 124 -8.59 1.98 -4.99
C ALA A 124 -8.65 0.49 -4.68
N THR A 125 -7.63 -0.27 -5.13
CA THR A 125 -7.55 -1.71 -4.85
C THR A 125 -7.55 -1.98 -3.35
N ILE A 126 -6.75 -1.25 -2.57
CA ILE A 126 -6.73 -1.37 -1.09
C ILE A 126 -8.11 -1.15 -0.49
N VAL A 127 -8.81 -0.12 -0.94
CA VAL A 127 -10.12 0.25 -0.39
C VAL A 127 -11.20 -0.75 -0.78
N VAL A 128 -11.18 -1.26 -2.02
CA VAL A 128 -12.11 -2.32 -2.46
C VAL A 128 -11.85 -3.59 -1.66
N SER A 129 -10.59 -3.96 -1.46
CA SER A 129 -10.21 -5.09 -0.61
C SER A 129 -10.71 -4.91 0.83
N PHE A 130 -10.49 -3.75 1.44
CA PHE A 130 -11.05 -3.39 2.75
C PHE A 130 -12.59 -3.51 2.74
N ALA A 131 -13.27 -2.96 1.73
CA ALA A 131 -14.72 -2.96 1.63
C ALA A 131 -15.30 -4.37 1.64
N VAL A 132 -14.74 -5.24 0.80
CA VAL A 132 -15.17 -6.64 0.67
C VAL A 132 -14.83 -7.44 1.92
N CYS A 133 -13.65 -7.24 2.49
CA CYS A 133 -13.20 -8.00 3.64
C CYS A 133 -13.93 -7.62 4.94
N MET A 134 -14.28 -6.34 5.12
CA MET A 134 -14.92 -5.85 6.34
C MET A 134 -16.45 -5.90 6.28
N LEU A 135 -17.04 -6.02 5.08
CA LEU A 135 -18.50 -6.07 4.91
C LEU A 135 -19.18 -7.14 5.79
N PRO A 136 -18.71 -8.39 5.83
CA PRO A 136 -19.39 -9.43 6.61
C PRO A 136 -19.38 -9.12 8.12
N THR A 137 -18.31 -8.51 8.63
CA THR A 137 -18.20 -8.11 10.03
C THR A 137 -19.20 -7.01 10.36
N HIS A 138 -19.26 -5.95 9.55
CA HIS A 138 -20.23 -4.87 9.78
C HIS A 138 -21.68 -5.35 9.63
N VAL A 139 -21.96 -6.26 8.68
CA VAL A 139 -23.29 -6.88 8.54
C VAL A 139 -23.64 -7.71 9.77
N ALA A 140 -22.70 -8.51 10.30
CA ALA A 140 -22.93 -9.31 11.49
C ALA A 140 -23.27 -8.42 12.71
N TRP A 141 -22.51 -7.35 12.96
CA TRP A 141 -22.82 -6.39 14.04
C TRP A 141 -24.19 -5.74 13.88
N MET A 142 -24.56 -5.34 12.66
CA MET A 142 -25.90 -4.80 12.39
C MET A 142 -27.00 -5.84 12.65
N LEU A 143 -26.79 -7.11 12.30
CA LEU A 143 -27.74 -8.18 12.56
C LEU A 143 -27.90 -8.48 14.05
N VAL A 144 -26.83 -8.39 14.85
CA VAL A 144 -26.90 -8.58 16.31
C VAL A 144 -27.83 -7.55 16.96
N ASP A 145 -27.70 -6.29 16.55
CA ASP A 145 -28.37 -5.18 17.24
C ASP A 145 -29.75 -4.86 16.65
N PHE A 146 -29.96 -5.06 15.34
CA PHE A 146 -31.20 -4.72 14.64
C PHE A 146 -32.00 -5.93 14.15
N GLY A 147 -31.40 -7.12 14.05
CA GLY A 147 -32.01 -8.29 13.40
C GLY A 147 -32.89 -9.17 14.30
N GLY A 148 -33.04 -8.82 15.58
CA GLY A 148 -33.77 -9.65 16.55
C GLY A 148 -33.16 -11.05 16.72
N LYS A 149 -33.94 -12.02 17.21
CA LYS A 149 -33.45 -13.38 17.50
C LYS A 149 -32.90 -14.10 16.26
N SER A 150 -33.64 -14.07 15.16
CA SER A 150 -33.22 -14.72 13.91
C SER A 150 -31.98 -14.06 13.29
N GLY A 151 -31.86 -12.73 13.40
CA GLY A 151 -30.67 -12.00 12.98
C GLY A 151 -29.45 -12.36 13.82
N GLN A 152 -29.61 -12.52 15.15
CA GLN A 152 -28.52 -12.93 16.03
C GLN A 152 -27.98 -14.32 15.70
N GLU A 153 -28.85 -15.31 15.46
CA GLU A 153 -28.43 -16.65 15.04
C GLU A 153 -27.65 -16.60 13.71
N THR A 154 -28.13 -15.80 12.77
CA THR A 154 -27.46 -15.58 11.48
C THR A 154 -26.10 -14.89 11.67
N ALA A 155 -26.03 -13.88 12.54
CA ALA A 155 -24.81 -13.15 12.85
C ALA A 155 -23.73 -14.07 13.43
N LEU A 156 -24.09 -14.99 14.32
CA LEU A 156 -23.16 -15.98 14.89
C LEU A 156 -22.52 -16.86 13.81
N VAL A 157 -23.28 -17.22 12.77
CA VAL A 157 -22.73 -17.97 11.63
C VAL A 157 -21.77 -17.10 10.82
N ILE A 158 -22.11 -15.82 10.61
CA ILE A 158 -21.28 -14.88 9.86
C ILE A 158 -19.96 -14.58 10.58
N PHE A 159 -19.99 -14.42 11.92
CA PHE A 159 -18.79 -14.16 12.73
C PHE A 159 -17.71 -15.24 12.57
N LYS A 160 -18.08 -16.50 12.33
CA LYS A 160 -17.12 -17.61 12.17
C LYS A 160 -16.06 -17.36 11.09
N PHE A 161 -16.41 -16.63 10.03
CA PHE A 161 -15.47 -16.34 8.93
C PHE A 161 -15.17 -14.84 8.80
N SER A 162 -16.08 -13.96 9.22
CA SER A 162 -15.92 -12.52 9.06
C SER A 162 -14.75 -11.98 9.89
N ASP A 163 -14.52 -12.50 11.09
CA ASP A 163 -13.39 -12.10 11.93
C ASP A 163 -12.04 -12.43 11.28
N MET A 164 -11.92 -13.62 10.68
CA MET A 164 -10.72 -13.99 9.92
C MET A 164 -10.51 -13.04 8.73
N LEU A 165 -11.59 -12.68 8.04
CA LEU A 165 -11.54 -11.80 6.89
C LEU A 165 -11.18 -10.35 7.25
N ALA A 166 -11.69 -9.85 8.39
CA ALA A 166 -11.36 -8.54 8.93
C ALA A 166 -9.86 -8.42 9.27
N VAL A 167 -9.29 -9.46 9.88
CA VAL A 167 -7.85 -9.54 10.15
C VAL A 167 -7.06 -9.65 8.83
N PHE A 168 -7.51 -10.49 7.91
CA PHE A 168 -6.86 -10.73 6.62
C PHE A 168 -6.75 -9.47 5.76
N HIS A 169 -7.68 -8.53 5.86
CA HIS A 169 -7.61 -7.26 5.12
C HIS A 169 -6.28 -6.52 5.37
N SER A 170 -5.73 -6.59 6.59
CA SER A 170 -4.46 -5.93 6.92
C SER A 170 -3.28 -6.53 6.16
N CYS A 171 -3.32 -7.84 5.88
CA CYS A 171 -2.31 -8.56 5.11
C CYS A 171 -2.36 -8.23 3.61
N LEU A 172 -3.53 -7.84 3.09
CA LEU A 172 -3.69 -7.47 1.68
C LEU A 172 -2.94 -6.18 1.34
N ASN A 173 -2.73 -5.28 2.30
CA ASN A 173 -2.02 -4.01 2.06
C ASN A 173 -0.63 -4.24 1.44
N PRO A 174 0.34 -4.92 2.11
CA PRO A 174 1.63 -5.31 1.51
C PRO A 174 1.53 -6.01 0.16
N VAL A 175 0.61 -6.97 0.01
CA VAL A 175 0.43 -7.76 -1.22
C VAL A 175 0.01 -6.85 -2.38
N ILE A 176 -0.91 -5.93 -2.15
CA ILE A 176 -1.36 -4.98 -3.17
C ILE A 176 -0.22 -4.03 -3.57
N TYR A 177 0.56 -3.52 -2.60
CA TYR A 177 1.72 -2.68 -2.92
C TYR A 177 2.77 -3.44 -3.74
N GLY A 178 3.09 -4.69 -3.37
CA GLY A 178 4.07 -5.55 -4.02
C GLY A 178 3.64 -6.07 -5.40
N THR A 179 2.34 -6.24 -5.64
CA THR A 179 1.83 -6.72 -6.95
C THR A 179 1.63 -5.58 -7.95
N VAL A 180 1.17 -4.41 -7.50
CA VAL A 180 0.79 -3.31 -8.39
C VAL A 180 1.96 -2.37 -8.69
N THR A 181 2.95 -2.26 -7.80
CA THR A 181 4.11 -1.37 -8.02
C THR A 181 5.35 -2.18 -8.41
N ARG A 182 5.86 -1.97 -9.63
CA ARG A 182 7.06 -2.66 -10.13
C ARG A 182 8.30 -2.48 -9.23
N GLN A 183 8.46 -1.30 -8.63
CA GLN A 183 9.58 -1.00 -7.72
C GLN A 183 9.48 -1.84 -6.45
N PHE A 184 8.33 -1.81 -5.75
CA PHE A 184 8.12 -2.66 -4.57
C PHE A 184 8.22 -4.15 -4.89
N ARG A 185 7.76 -4.61 -6.05
CA ARG A 185 7.88 -6.02 -6.44
C ARG A 185 9.33 -6.54 -6.46
N GLN A 186 10.26 -5.74 -6.97
CA GLN A 186 11.67 -6.13 -7.06
C GLN A 186 12.30 -6.25 -5.66
N ASP A 187 11.98 -5.30 -4.78
CA ASP A 187 12.46 -5.32 -3.40
C ASP A 187 11.83 -6.47 -2.60
N TYR A 188 10.50 -6.70 -2.73
CA TYR A 188 9.80 -7.81 -2.07
C TYR A 188 10.31 -9.17 -2.52
N LEU A 189 10.60 -9.37 -3.81
CA LEU A 189 11.22 -10.60 -4.30
C LEU A 189 12.63 -10.78 -3.74
N GLY A 190 13.40 -9.69 -3.59
CA GLY A 190 14.70 -9.73 -2.93
C GLY A 190 14.60 -10.15 -1.45
N TYR A 191 13.66 -9.57 -0.70
CA TYR A 191 13.41 -9.95 0.69
C TYR A 191 12.88 -11.38 0.83
N LEU A 192 11.94 -11.80 -0.02
CA LEU A 192 11.38 -13.14 0.01
C LEU A 192 12.42 -14.20 -0.38
N TYR A 193 13.29 -13.88 -1.35
CA TYR A 193 14.44 -14.71 -1.71
C TYR A 193 15.45 -14.82 -0.57
N PHE A 194 15.72 -13.72 0.14
CA PHE A 194 16.57 -13.70 1.33
C PHE A 194 15.98 -14.53 2.49
N LEU A 195 14.65 -14.48 2.70
CA LEU A 195 13.96 -15.24 3.74
C LEU A 195 13.81 -16.74 3.42
N LEU A 196 13.57 -17.09 2.15
CA LEU A 196 13.39 -18.47 1.70
C LEU A 196 14.72 -19.20 1.42
N CYS A 197 15.82 -18.46 1.18
CA CYS A 197 17.14 -19.04 0.97
C CYS A 197 18.08 -18.66 2.11
N CYS A 198 18.28 -19.57 3.06
CA CYS A 198 19.36 -19.50 4.05
C CYS A 198 20.71 -19.19 3.37
N ASN A 199 21.21 -17.98 3.63
CA ASN A 199 22.58 -17.54 3.44
C ASN A 199 23.29 -17.95 2.13
N LYS A 200 22.62 -17.81 0.98
CA LYS A 200 23.31 -17.69 -0.31
C LYS A 200 22.96 -16.37 -0.96
N THR A 201 23.86 -15.40 -0.77
CA THR A 201 23.94 -14.18 -1.56
C THR A 201 23.99 -14.55 -3.04
N ASN A 202 22.85 -14.50 -3.71
CA ASN A 202 22.82 -14.57 -5.16
C ASN A 202 22.57 -13.17 -5.71
N LEU A 203 23.48 -12.76 -6.58
CA LEU A 203 23.47 -11.52 -7.35
C LEU A 203 22.08 -11.32 -7.96
N LEU A 204 21.32 -10.33 -7.47
CA LEU A 204 20.12 -9.88 -8.16
C LEU A 204 20.54 -9.00 -9.35
N PRO A 205 20.20 -9.36 -10.60
CA PRO A 205 20.49 -8.52 -11.75
C PRO A 205 19.52 -7.33 -11.73
N LYS A 206 20.03 -6.15 -11.40
CA LYS A 206 19.32 -4.89 -11.68
C LYS A 206 19.38 -4.64 -13.18
N THR A 207 18.30 -4.95 -13.89
CA THR A 207 18.14 -4.53 -15.28
C THR A 207 17.89 -3.02 -15.32
N CYS A 208 18.97 -2.26 -15.53
CA CYS A 208 18.89 -0.82 -15.79
C CYS A 208 18.44 -0.62 -17.25
N GLN A 209 17.52 0.31 -17.48
CA GLN A 209 16.83 0.53 -18.76
C GLN A 209 17.77 1.01 -19.91
N LYS A 210 19.08 1.05 -19.69
CA LYS A 210 20.12 1.40 -20.68
C LYS A 210 21.41 0.55 -20.60
N GLY A 211 21.37 -0.64 -20.01
CA GLY A 211 22.53 -1.55 -19.94
C GLY A 211 22.58 -2.34 -18.64
N CYS A 212 23.19 -3.52 -18.66
CA CYS A 212 23.34 -4.37 -17.48
C CYS A 212 24.44 -3.79 -16.58
N CYS A 213 24.09 -3.28 -15.39
CA CYS A 213 25.07 -2.85 -14.40
C CYS A 213 25.22 -3.96 -13.35
N VAL A 214 26.42 -4.54 -13.25
CA VAL A 214 26.76 -5.49 -12.20
C VAL A 214 27.48 -4.73 -11.10
N GLN A 215 26.89 -4.68 -9.90
CA GLN A 215 27.51 -4.07 -8.73
C GLN A 215 28.18 -5.18 -7.91
N ILE A 216 29.51 -5.22 -7.89
CA ILE A 216 30.28 -6.16 -7.07
C ILE A 216 30.53 -5.49 -5.72
N ILE A 217 29.96 -6.01 -4.65
CA ILE A 217 30.16 -5.52 -3.28
C ILE A 217 31.14 -6.48 -2.59
N ASP A 218 32.37 -6.02 -2.35
CA ASP A 218 33.37 -6.75 -1.58
C ASP A 218 33.33 -6.28 -0.11
N HIS A 219 33.19 -7.22 0.82
CA HIS A 219 32.83 -6.93 2.21
C HIS A 219 34.05 -6.63 3.11
N ASN A 220 35.28 -6.62 2.58
CA ASN A 220 36.50 -6.50 3.38
C ASN A 220 37.33 -5.21 3.25
N ARG A 221 36.96 -4.24 2.41
CA ARG A 221 37.52 -2.88 2.50
C ARG A 221 36.49 -1.82 2.10
N LEU A 222 36.19 -0.94 3.05
CA LEU A 222 35.60 0.37 2.79
C LEU A 222 36.41 1.08 1.69
N ARG A 223 35.74 1.47 0.60
CA ARG A 223 36.20 2.19 -0.61
C ARG A 223 36.62 1.30 -1.79
N ALA A 224 35.69 1.10 -2.72
CA ALA A 224 35.76 1.64 -4.09
C ALA A 224 34.62 1.02 -4.94
N GLY A 225 33.49 1.73 -5.04
CA GLY A 225 32.47 1.39 -6.02
C GLY A 225 32.87 1.95 -7.38
N TYR A 226 33.37 1.10 -8.29
CA TYR A 226 33.51 1.46 -9.69
C TYR A 226 32.25 1.05 -10.45
N ASN A 227 31.66 2.01 -11.15
CA ASN A 227 30.56 1.76 -12.07
C ASN A 227 31.15 1.50 -13.45
N THR A 228 31.25 0.24 -13.89
CA THR A 228 31.51 -0.06 -15.30
C THR A 228 30.17 -0.31 -16.00
N CYS A 229 29.86 0.55 -16.96
CA CYS A 229 28.66 0.46 -17.79
C CYS A 229 29.13 0.00 -19.17
N GLU A 230 29.10 -1.31 -19.43
CA GLU A 230 29.62 -1.87 -20.68
C GLU A 230 28.51 -2.51 -21.51
N ARG A 231 28.53 -2.20 -22.82
CA ARG A 231 27.42 -2.38 -23.76
C ARG A 231 27.37 -3.77 -24.41
N SER A 232 28.21 -4.71 -23.99
CA SER A 232 28.39 -6.01 -24.65
C SER A 232 28.34 -7.18 -23.66
N GLU A 233 27.43 -8.12 -23.91
CA GLU A 233 27.25 -9.38 -23.18
C GLU A 233 28.51 -10.27 -23.20
N ASN A 234 29.35 -10.12 -24.23
CA ASN A 234 30.56 -10.94 -24.42
C ASN A 234 31.72 -10.51 -23.50
N THR A 235 31.83 -9.22 -23.16
CA THR A 235 32.90 -8.72 -22.28
C THR A 235 32.67 -9.11 -20.82
N ALA A 236 31.41 -9.15 -20.39
CA ALA A 236 31.03 -9.62 -19.06
C ALA A 236 31.33 -11.11 -18.85
N LYS A 237 31.17 -11.94 -19.89
CA LYS A 237 31.58 -13.36 -19.88
C LYS A 237 33.11 -13.52 -19.76
N TYR A 238 33.88 -12.74 -20.51
CA TYR A 238 35.35 -12.76 -20.45
C TYR A 238 35.91 -12.32 -19.08
N LEU A 239 35.29 -11.30 -18.45
CA LEU A 239 35.69 -10.84 -17.12
C LEU A 239 35.35 -11.84 -16.00
N LEU A 240 34.27 -12.61 -16.16
CA LEU A 240 33.92 -13.72 -15.27
C LEU A 240 34.87 -14.91 -15.45
N GLU A 241 35.29 -15.22 -16.69
CA GLU A 241 36.29 -16.25 -16.98
C GLU A 241 37.69 -15.89 -16.46
N MET A 242 38.13 -14.63 -16.61
CA MET A 242 39.44 -14.18 -16.11
C MET A 242 39.59 -14.23 -14.59
N LYS A 243 38.49 -14.11 -13.82
CA LYS A 243 38.53 -14.23 -12.35
C LYS A 243 38.64 -15.66 -11.85
N SER A 244 38.38 -16.66 -12.71
CA SER A 244 38.59 -18.08 -12.40
C SER A 244 40.06 -18.51 -12.45
N LEU A 245 40.95 -17.68 -12.99
CA LEU A 245 42.36 -18.01 -13.28
C LEU A 245 43.38 -17.54 -12.21
N GLY A 246 42.93 -17.01 -11.06
CA GLY A 246 43.82 -16.74 -9.92
C GLY A 246 44.76 -15.52 -10.08
N PRO A 247 45.61 -15.26 -9.06
CA PRO A 247 46.04 -13.90 -8.70
C PRO A 247 47.25 -13.32 -9.47
N GLN A 248 47.68 -13.91 -10.59
CA GLN A 248 48.87 -13.43 -11.32
C GLN A 248 48.59 -12.51 -12.52
N SER A 249 47.34 -12.25 -12.89
CA SER A 249 47.00 -11.45 -14.09
C SER A 249 46.78 -9.96 -13.84
N THR A 250 46.91 -9.48 -12.60
CA THR A 250 46.59 -8.09 -12.24
C THR A 250 47.65 -7.06 -12.68
N GLN A 251 48.82 -7.50 -13.16
CA GLN A 251 49.90 -6.59 -13.59
C GLN A 251 49.81 -6.14 -15.06
N LEU A 252 48.98 -6.77 -15.90
CA LEU A 252 48.94 -6.46 -17.35
C LEU A 252 47.94 -5.34 -17.73
N ILE A 253 47.08 -4.90 -16.82
CA ILE A 253 46.04 -3.89 -17.11
C ILE A 253 46.56 -2.44 -16.97
N SER A 254 47.73 -2.24 -16.34
CA SER A 254 48.27 -0.87 -16.15
C SER A 254 49.03 -0.29 -17.36
N GLN A 255 49.08 -0.99 -18.50
CA GLN A 255 49.74 -0.50 -19.73
C GLN A 255 48.80 -0.28 -20.93
N MET A 256 47.48 -0.41 -20.77
CA MET A 256 46.51 -0.18 -21.86
C MET A 256 45.41 0.85 -21.54
N VAL A 257 45.63 1.70 -20.54
CA VAL A 257 44.91 2.97 -20.35
C VAL A 257 45.93 4.09 -20.43
#